data_AF-A0A7N6BW17-F1
#
_entry.id   AF-A0A7N6BW17-F1
#
_cell.length_a   1.000
_cell.length_b   1.000
_cell.length_c   1.000
_cell.angle_alpha   90.00
_cell.angle_beta   90.00
_cell.angle_gamma   90.00
#
_symmetry.space_group_name_H-M   'P 1'
#
loop_
_entity.id
_entity.type
_entity.pdbx_description
1 polymer ?
#
loop_
_entity_poly.entity_id
_entity_poly.type
_entity_poly.pdbx_seq_one_letter_code
_entity_poly.pdbx_strand_id
1 'polypeptide(L)'
;MKIQFACLLLLLLSATVICEHTFHEKHVIEEADGKDCTKILESRNLFASKKHKGCKHSMKFVVESDGQTVNSVCAGGVKKGKSKKPFQILKCKLDKKSTFPKCVYTTESRNHFSHTGCLNYWSFPWSLCCLLLLC
;
A
#
# COMPACT_ATOMS: atom_id res chain seq x y z
N MET A 1 -0.12 24.57 31.20
CA MET A 1 0.25 24.45 29.77
C MET A 1 0.86 23.11 29.35
N LYS A 2 1.36 22.25 30.26
CA LYS A 2 1.99 20.96 29.89
C LYS A 2 1.03 19.90 29.31
N ILE A 3 -0.25 19.92 29.71
CA ILE A 3 -1.26 18.95 29.27
C ILE A 3 -1.64 19.12 27.78
N GLN A 4 -1.62 20.34 27.25
CA GLN A 4 -1.97 20.56 25.84
C GLN A 4 -0.91 20.00 24.89
N PHE A 5 0.38 20.03 25.28
CA PHE A 5 1.45 19.41 24.50
C PHE A 5 1.37 17.88 24.51
N ALA A 6 0.99 17.27 25.64
CA ALA A 6 0.82 15.82 25.72
C ALA A 6 -0.34 15.33 24.81
N CYS A 7 -1.47 16.04 24.80
CA CYS A 7 -2.58 15.73 23.90
C CYS A 7 -2.19 15.88 22.42
N LEU A 8 -1.43 16.92 22.07
CA LEU A 8 -0.96 17.12 20.70
C LEU A 8 -0.03 15.97 20.25
N LEU A 9 0.92 15.56 21.10
CA LEU A 9 1.83 14.44 20.81
C LEU A 9 1.09 13.11 20.65
N LEU A 10 0.09 12.83 21.48
CA LEU A 10 -0.75 11.63 21.37
C LEU A 10 -1.59 11.62 20.09
N LEU A 11 -2.08 12.79 19.64
CA LEU A 11 -2.79 12.91 18.36
C LEU A 11 -1.86 12.69 17.17
N LEU A 12 -0.62 13.18 17.22
CA LEU A 12 0.37 12.96 16.16
C LEU A 12 0.77 11.48 16.07
N LEU A 13 1.01 10.83 17.22
CA LEU A 13 1.35 9.40 17.28
C LEU A 13 0.20 8.48 16.83
N SER A 14 -1.05 8.83 17.13
CA SER A 14 -2.19 8.02 16.68
C SER A 14 -2.42 8.16 15.17
N ALA A 15 -2.17 9.34 14.59
CA ALA A 15 -2.29 9.56 13.15
C ALA A 15 -1.28 8.72 12.34
N THR A 16 -0.04 8.58 12.82
CA THR A 16 1.00 7.80 12.11
C THR A 16 0.67 6.31 12.08
N VAL A 17 0.24 5.73 13.20
CA VAL A 17 -0.15 4.32 13.31
C VAL A 17 -1.33 3.98 12.40
N ILE A 18 -2.32 4.88 12.31
CA ILE A 18 -3.49 4.69 11.43
C ILE A 18 -3.10 4.75 9.94
N CYS A 19 -2.21 5.69 9.56
CA CYS A 19 -1.72 5.79 8.18
C CYS A 19 -0.96 4.51 7.76
N GLU A 20 -0.11 3.97 8.62
CA GLU A 20 0.65 2.74 8.35
C GLU A 20 -0.28 1.55 8.15
N HIS A 21 -1.21 1.32 9.10
CA HIS A 21 -2.14 0.19 9.03
C HIS A 21 -3.00 0.24 7.76
N THR A 22 -3.54 1.41 7.42
CA THR A 22 -4.38 1.56 6.23
C THR A 22 -3.61 1.44 4.91
N PHE A 23 -2.31 1.77 4.90
CA PHE A 23 -1.44 1.53 3.77
C PHE A 23 -1.17 0.03 3.61
N HIS A 24 -0.74 -0.63 4.68
CA HIS A 24 -0.39 -2.05 4.68
C HIS A 24 -1.57 -2.90 4.20
N GLU A 25 -2.75 -2.66 4.79
CA GLU A 25 -4.01 -3.34 4.42
C GLU A 25 -4.35 -3.20 2.93
N LYS A 26 -4.08 -2.05 2.30
CA LYS A 26 -4.51 -1.78 0.91
C LYS A 26 -3.45 -2.08 -0.15
N HIS A 27 -2.19 -2.07 0.23
CA HIS A 27 -1.07 -2.02 -0.72
C HIS A 27 -0.02 -3.10 -0.49
N VAL A 28 -0.08 -3.83 0.62
CA VAL A 28 0.90 -4.84 1.00
C VAL A 28 0.22 -6.19 1.16
N ILE A 29 0.79 -7.23 0.56
CA ILE A 29 0.35 -8.63 0.70
C ILE A 29 1.54 -9.45 1.18
N GLU A 30 1.27 -10.45 2.00
CA GLU A 30 2.30 -11.41 2.37
C GLU A 30 2.45 -12.46 1.26
N GLU A 31 3.64 -13.00 1.05
CA GLU A 31 3.85 -14.06 0.04
C GLU A 31 2.93 -15.27 0.29
N ALA A 32 2.60 -15.55 1.56
CA ALA A 32 1.68 -16.60 1.98
C ALA A 32 0.22 -16.38 1.55
N ASP A 33 -0.21 -15.13 1.30
CA ASP A 33 -1.58 -14.80 0.87
C ASP A 33 -1.89 -15.31 -0.56
N GLY A 34 -0.86 -15.75 -1.29
CA GLY A 34 -0.96 -16.16 -2.67
C GLY A 34 -1.07 -14.98 -3.64
N LYS A 35 -1.32 -15.29 -4.92
CA LYS A 35 -1.24 -14.32 -6.03
C LYS A 35 -2.57 -14.16 -6.78
N ASP A 36 -3.67 -14.62 -6.19
CA ASP A 36 -5.01 -14.49 -6.78
C ASP A 36 -5.55 -13.07 -6.54
N CYS A 37 -5.38 -12.22 -7.56
CA CYS A 37 -5.83 -10.84 -7.51
C CYS A 37 -7.33 -10.71 -7.24
N THR A 38 -8.16 -11.62 -7.75
CA THR A 38 -9.62 -11.54 -7.56
C THR A 38 -9.95 -11.71 -6.09
N LYS A 39 -9.43 -12.78 -5.47
CA LYS A 39 -9.65 -13.05 -4.04
C LYS A 39 -9.10 -11.95 -3.14
N ILE A 40 -7.91 -11.43 -3.43
CA ILE A 40 -7.29 -10.37 -2.63
C ILE A 40 -8.13 -9.08 -2.70
N LEU A 41 -8.58 -8.68 -3.89
CA LEU A 41 -9.39 -7.47 -4.04
C LEU A 41 -10.79 -7.65 -3.44
N GLU A 42 -11.39 -8.84 -3.52
CA GLU A 42 -12.68 -9.15 -2.90
C GLU A 42 -12.59 -9.15 -1.38
N SER A 43 -11.63 -9.88 -0.80
CA SER A 43 -11.49 -10.00 0.67
C SER A 43 -11.24 -8.65 1.35
N ARG A 44 -10.54 -7.74 0.66
CA ARG A 44 -10.23 -6.39 1.15
C ARG A 44 -11.22 -5.32 0.67
N ASN A 45 -12.27 -5.71 -0.06
CA ASN A 45 -13.27 -4.81 -0.65
C ASN A 45 -12.65 -3.66 -1.49
N LEU A 46 -11.61 -3.99 -2.27
CA LEU A 46 -10.86 -3.07 -3.13
C LEU A 46 -11.23 -3.17 -4.62
N PHE A 47 -12.18 -4.04 -4.96
CA PHE A 47 -12.63 -4.29 -6.34
C PHE A 47 -13.52 -3.18 -6.90
N ALA A 48 -14.26 -2.46 -6.06
CA ALA A 48 -15.18 -1.41 -6.50
C ALA A 48 -14.53 -0.02 -6.49
N SER A 49 -14.76 0.75 -7.55
CA SER A 49 -14.42 2.17 -7.53
C SER A 49 -15.46 2.95 -6.73
N LYS A 50 -15.07 3.62 -5.64
CA LYS A 50 -16.01 4.46 -4.86
C LYS A 50 -16.63 5.61 -5.67
N LYS A 51 -15.95 6.05 -6.74
CA LYS A 51 -16.40 7.16 -7.60
C LYS A 51 -17.25 6.70 -8.78
N HIS A 52 -17.10 5.45 -9.22
CA HIS A 52 -17.77 4.93 -10.40
C HIS A 52 -18.34 3.56 -10.04
N LYS A 53 -19.66 3.35 -10.15
CA LYS A 53 -20.34 2.07 -9.87
C LYS A 53 -19.82 0.97 -10.82
N GLY A 54 -18.62 0.46 -10.58
CA GLY A 54 -17.89 -0.38 -11.51
C GLY A 54 -16.59 -0.91 -10.91
N CYS A 55 -16.01 -1.90 -11.60
CA CYS A 55 -14.77 -2.54 -11.18
C CYS A 55 -13.57 -1.60 -11.35
N LYS A 56 -12.65 -1.60 -10.40
CA LYS A 56 -11.39 -0.88 -10.51
C LYS A 56 -10.56 -1.47 -11.65
N HIS A 57 -10.02 -0.64 -12.54
CA HIS A 57 -9.34 -1.14 -13.74
C HIS A 57 -8.00 -1.84 -13.44
N SER A 58 -7.24 -1.34 -12.46
CA SER A 58 -6.01 -1.99 -12.03
C SER A 58 -5.65 -1.67 -10.58
N MET A 59 -4.90 -2.56 -9.95
CA MET A 59 -4.31 -2.41 -8.62
C MET A 59 -2.89 -2.98 -8.64
N LYS A 60 -2.03 -2.48 -7.76
CA LYS A 60 -0.70 -3.05 -7.54
C LYS A 60 -0.52 -3.31 -6.05
N PHE A 61 0.11 -4.42 -5.72
CA PHE A 61 0.51 -4.75 -4.35
C PHE A 61 2.02 -4.93 -4.30
N VAL A 62 2.59 -4.54 -3.17
CA VAL A 62 3.94 -4.93 -2.76
C VAL A 62 3.82 -6.28 -2.06
N VAL A 63 4.58 -7.26 -2.52
CA VAL A 63 4.68 -8.56 -1.85
C VAL A 63 5.82 -8.49 -0.87
N GLU A 64 5.50 -8.64 0.42
CA GLU A 64 6.49 -8.86 1.45
C GLU A 64 6.91 -10.34 1.46
N SER A 65 8.20 -10.54 1.68
CA SER A 65 8.84 -11.86 1.78
C SER A 65 9.75 -11.86 3.01
N ASP A 66 10.16 -13.04 3.47
CA ASP A 66 10.95 -13.17 4.70
C ASP A 66 12.15 -12.23 4.73
N GLY A 67 12.15 -11.32 5.72
CA GLY A 67 13.20 -10.32 5.93
C GLY A 67 13.15 -9.08 5.02
N GLN A 68 12.13 -8.93 4.17
CA GLN A 68 11.90 -7.75 3.34
C GLN A 68 10.52 -7.16 3.57
N THR A 69 10.44 -6.25 4.55
CA THR A 69 9.23 -5.49 4.85
C THR A 69 9.31 -4.08 4.28
N VAL A 70 8.17 -3.51 3.91
CA VAL A 70 8.04 -2.11 3.47
C VAL A 70 8.54 -1.18 4.57
N ASN A 71 8.28 -1.51 5.84
CA ASN A 71 8.76 -0.75 7.00
C ASN A 71 10.30 -0.66 7.03
N SER A 72 11.01 -1.73 6.67
CA SER A 72 12.47 -1.72 6.59
C SER A 72 13.03 -0.72 5.56
N VAL A 73 12.26 -0.39 4.52
CA VAL A 73 12.64 0.61 3.50
C VAL A 73 12.63 2.02 4.05
N CYS A 74 11.61 2.33 4.86
CA CYS A 74 11.46 3.65 5.47
C CYS A 74 12.40 3.85 6.68
N ALA A 75 12.81 2.76 7.35
CA ALA A 75 13.75 2.82 8.49
C ALA A 75 15.24 2.99 8.11
N GLY A 76 15.67 2.69 6.88
CA GLY A 76 17.12 2.77 6.57
C GLY A 76 17.59 2.17 5.24
N GLY A 77 16.91 2.50 4.14
CA GLY A 77 17.39 2.19 2.78
C GLY A 77 18.77 2.77 2.43
N VAL A 78 19.39 2.31 1.32
CA VAL A 78 20.75 2.73 0.84
C VAL A 78 20.85 4.26 0.67
N LYS A 79 19.71 4.91 0.43
CA LYS A 79 19.42 6.34 0.59
C LYS A 79 17.98 6.41 1.11
N LYS A 80 17.64 7.35 2.02
CA LYS A 80 16.29 7.48 2.63
C LYS A 80 15.19 7.20 1.59
N GLY A 81 14.42 6.12 1.77
CA GLY A 81 13.31 5.75 0.89
C GLY A 81 13.60 4.76 -0.25
N LYS A 82 14.83 4.31 -0.51
CA LYS A 82 15.12 3.30 -1.54
C LYS A 82 15.42 1.92 -0.93
N SER A 83 14.72 0.89 -1.40
CA SER A 83 14.95 -0.47 -0.93
C SER A 83 16.34 -0.98 -1.32
N LYS A 84 17.00 -1.73 -0.42
CA LYS A 84 18.31 -2.35 -0.70
C LYS A 84 18.19 -3.52 -1.69
N LYS A 85 17.02 -4.16 -1.71
CA LYS A 85 16.66 -5.29 -2.57
C LYS A 85 15.35 -4.98 -3.33
N PRO A 86 15.11 -5.59 -4.50
CA PRO A 86 13.87 -5.39 -5.22
C PRO A 86 12.70 -6.07 -4.49
N PHE A 87 11.56 -5.40 -4.45
CA PHE A 87 10.31 -6.02 -4.03
C PHE A 87 9.66 -6.72 -5.21
N GLN A 88 8.96 -7.82 -4.94
CA GLN A 88 8.03 -8.35 -5.91
C GLN A 88 6.78 -7.47 -5.92
N ILE A 89 6.37 -7.03 -7.10
CA ILE A 89 5.15 -6.26 -7.31
C ILE A 89 4.13 -7.16 -8.00
N LEU A 90 2.98 -7.34 -7.36
CA LEU A 90 1.82 -8.02 -7.94
C LEU A 90 0.93 -6.98 -8.63
N LYS A 91 0.81 -7.04 -9.95
CA LYS A 91 -0.11 -6.20 -10.72
C LYS A 91 -1.39 -6.97 -11.00
N CYS A 92 -2.50 -6.39 -10.56
CA CYS A 92 -3.84 -6.88 -10.82
C CYS A 92 -4.48 -6.02 -11.90
N LYS A 93 -4.90 -6.62 -13.01
CA LYS A 93 -5.60 -5.92 -14.09
C LYS A 93 -6.98 -6.53 -14.28
N LEU A 94 -7.98 -5.67 -14.40
CA LEU A 94 -9.36 -6.09 -14.64
C LEU A 94 -9.41 -6.91 -15.94
N ASP A 95 -10.01 -8.10 -15.87
CA ASP A 95 -10.23 -8.92 -17.05
C ASP A 95 -11.23 -8.22 -17.99
N LYS A 96 -11.01 -8.32 -19.31
CA LYS A 96 -11.86 -7.68 -20.32
C LYS A 96 -13.30 -8.18 -20.30
N LYS A 97 -13.53 -9.41 -19.84
CA LYS A 97 -14.86 -10.04 -19.73
C LYS A 97 -15.55 -9.76 -18.39
N SER A 98 -14.86 -9.06 -17.48
CA SER A 98 -15.37 -8.78 -16.15
C SER A 98 -16.55 -7.81 -16.19
N THR A 99 -17.59 -8.08 -15.41
CA THR A 99 -18.79 -7.24 -15.33
C THR A 99 -19.20 -6.99 -13.89
N PHE A 100 -19.37 -5.73 -13.50
CA PHE A 100 -19.82 -5.37 -12.15
C PHE A 100 -21.21 -5.98 -11.84
N PRO A 101 -21.45 -6.55 -10.65
CA PRO A 101 -20.60 -6.53 -9.45
C PRO A 101 -19.54 -7.63 -9.36
N LYS A 102 -19.44 -8.53 -10.35
CA LYS A 102 -18.48 -9.65 -10.35
C LYS A 102 -17.17 -9.24 -11.05
N CYS A 103 -16.22 -8.76 -10.27
CA CYS A 103 -14.96 -8.22 -10.77
C CYS A 103 -13.86 -9.28 -10.78
N VAL A 104 -13.44 -9.73 -11.97
CA VAL A 104 -12.38 -10.74 -12.15
C VAL A 104 -11.09 -10.06 -12.59
N TYR A 105 -9.98 -10.46 -11.99
CA TYR A 105 -8.67 -9.86 -12.23
C TYR A 105 -7.65 -10.89 -12.69
N THR A 106 -6.82 -10.46 -13.64
CA THR A 106 -5.63 -11.16 -14.07
C THR A 106 -4.42 -10.73 -13.24
N THR A 107 -3.51 -11.67 -13.03
CA THR A 107 -2.30 -11.47 -12.23
C THR A 107 -1.06 -11.40 -13.11
N GLU A 108 -0.25 -10.36 -12.93
CA GLU A 108 1.10 -10.25 -13.48
C GLU A 108 2.09 -9.93 -12.35
N SER A 109 3.10 -10.78 -12.13
CA SER A 109 4.15 -10.52 -11.13
C SER A 109 5.44 -10.03 -11.80
N ARG A 110 6.08 -9.00 -11.23
CA ARG A 110 7.42 -8.54 -11.66
C ARG A 110 8.24 -8.11 -10.46
N ASN A 111 9.54 -8.39 -10.48
CA ASN A 111 10.48 -7.84 -9.51
C ASN A 111 10.77 -6.39 -9.89
N HIS A 112 10.64 -5.48 -8.94
CA HIS A 112 10.89 -4.07 -9.14
C HIS A 112 11.66 -3.50 -7.95
N PHE A 113 12.71 -2.74 -8.22
CA PHE A 113 13.35 -1.94 -7.17
C PHE A 113 12.36 -0.86 -6.73
N SER A 114 11.88 -0.92 -5.49
CA SER A 114 11.02 0.14 -4.98
C SER A 114 11.89 1.37 -4.74
N HIS A 115 11.76 2.36 -5.62
CA HIS A 115 12.59 3.57 -5.56
C HIS A 115 12.14 4.55 -4.48
N THR A 116 10.96 4.37 -3.90
CA THR A 116 10.41 5.29 -2.89
C THR A 116 9.37 4.56 -2.05
N GLY A 117 9.82 3.87 -1.01
CA GLY A 117 8.92 3.34 0.04
C GLY A 117 8.20 4.43 0.84
N CYS A 118 8.59 5.69 0.68
CA CYS A 118 8.05 6.78 1.49
C CYS A 118 7.71 8.05 0.70
N LEU A 119 7.73 8.09 -0.66
CA LEU A 119 7.46 9.38 -1.33
C LEU A 119 6.77 9.44 -2.70
N ASN A 120 6.91 8.56 -3.70
CA ASN A 120 6.46 8.98 -5.06
C ASN A 120 5.96 7.92 -6.06
N TYR A 121 5.62 6.68 -5.66
CA TYR A 121 5.10 5.70 -6.64
C TYR A 121 3.58 5.74 -6.87
N TRP A 122 2.85 6.53 -6.09
CA TRP A 122 1.40 6.62 -6.14
C TRP A 122 1.00 8.08 -6.29
N SER A 123 0.75 8.52 -7.52
CA SER A 123 0.20 9.84 -7.82
C SER A 123 -1.19 9.96 -7.19
N PHE A 124 -1.33 10.59 -6.01
CA PHE A 124 -2.50 11.27 -5.41
C PHE A 124 -2.22 11.53 -3.90
N PRO A 125 -2.94 12.44 -3.19
CA PRO A 125 -2.38 13.39 -2.22
C PRO A 125 -2.15 12.77 -0.84
N TRP A 126 -1.02 12.09 -0.65
CA TRP A 126 -0.65 11.48 0.64
C TRP A 126 0.49 12.23 1.34
N SER A 127 0.84 13.42 0.83
CA SER A 127 1.84 14.32 1.42
C SER A 127 1.59 14.62 2.90
N LEU A 128 0.34 14.58 3.38
CA LEU A 128 0.03 14.82 4.80
C LEU A 128 0.39 13.66 5.76
N CYS A 129 0.24 12.38 5.36
CA CYS A 129 0.67 11.27 6.23
C CYS A 129 2.21 11.23 6.35
N CYS A 130 2.95 11.62 5.30
CA CYS A 130 4.41 11.71 5.34
C CYS A 130 4.94 12.92 6.11
N LEU A 131 4.22 14.05 6.13
CA LEU A 131 4.63 15.21 6.93
C LEU A 131 4.66 14.88 8.44
N LEU A 132 3.82 13.93 8.88
CA LEU A 132 3.74 13.48 10.28
C LEU A 132 4.77 12.42 10.67
N LEU A 133 5.41 11.78 9.69
CA LEU A 133 6.50 10.81 9.92
C LEU A 133 7.90 11.45 9.88
N LEU A 134 7.98 12.75 9.54
CA LEU A 134 9.23 13.50 9.39
C LEU A 134 9.39 14.67 10.39
N CYS A 135 8.46 14.83 11.34
CA CYS A 135 8.57 15.77 12.47
C CYS A 135 8.40 15.04 13.80
#